data_AF-A0A5C5UW64-F1
#
_entry.id   AF-A0A5C5UW64-F1
#
_cell.length_a   1.000
_cell.length_b   1.000
_cell.length_c   1.000
_cell.angle_alpha   90.00
_cell.angle_beta   90.00
_cell.angle_gamma   90.00
#
_symmetry.space_group_name_H-M   'P 1'
#
loop_
_entity.id
_entity.type
_entity.pdbx_description
1 polymer ?
#
loop_
_entity_poly.entity_id
_entity_poly.type
_entity_poly.pdbx_seq_one_letter_code
_entity_poly.pdbx_strand_id
1 'polypeptide(L)'
;MPVARFLALTLTIAAVGTASAQQPERRAKLPDNFDNTGASFVFSRDVFGELLTGERPAALSQKAAAPAMVASGGGMSGGTAAPGDEPASGGSDWSFITAEVIQDEVKALNLELAPIAMNIREFKGGGYAVCRRNFTELAMLFEIINKTSQDVRWKESSLAARDAFWKTADVCKVGTDQSFASVKDRALILDDMVRGSTPKFNDDGNPEATWETIADRPPLMQRLETGFDKKLKKWVASESEFRSNKSEILHEAQIIAAIGQAMKQEGFDYYDDEDYVGYCDQMHNAALDIIKAVRNDDPALAREAGGQVAAACSDCHGSYR
;
A
#
# COMPACT_ATOMS: atom_id res chain seq x y z
N MET A 1 80.77 31.62 -25.60
CA MET A 1 79.68 32.51 -25.10
C MET A 1 78.68 31.65 -24.35
N PRO A 2 78.08 32.14 -23.27
CA PRO A 2 77.92 31.39 -22.02
C PRO A 2 76.64 30.55 -21.90
N VAL A 3 76.76 29.58 -21.01
CA VAL A 3 75.78 28.64 -20.47
C VAL A 3 74.65 29.39 -19.74
N ALA A 4 73.39 29.02 -19.96
CA ALA A 4 72.29 29.37 -19.06
C ALA A 4 71.42 28.14 -18.78
N ARG A 5 71.56 27.64 -17.55
CA ARG A 5 70.72 26.63 -16.90
C ARG A 5 69.36 27.25 -16.58
N PHE A 6 68.26 26.57 -16.91
CA PHE A 6 66.97 26.84 -16.30
C PHE A 6 66.57 25.69 -15.37
N LEU A 7 66.36 26.10 -14.11
CA LEU A 7 66.02 25.31 -12.94
C LEU A 7 64.57 24.84 -13.05
N ALA A 8 64.33 23.55 -12.83
CA ALA A 8 63.00 22.98 -12.66
C ALA A 8 62.44 23.37 -11.28
N LEU A 9 61.28 24.01 -11.24
CA LEU A 9 60.52 24.31 -10.02
C LEU A 9 59.39 23.28 -9.89
N THR A 10 59.64 22.21 -9.14
CA THR A 10 58.62 21.23 -8.74
C THR A 10 57.82 21.79 -7.56
N LEU A 11 56.53 22.07 -7.80
CA LEU A 11 55.58 22.51 -6.78
C LEU A 11 54.94 21.28 -6.12
N THR A 12 55.37 20.94 -4.91
CA THR A 12 54.80 19.87 -4.10
C THR A 12 53.57 20.39 -3.35
N ILE A 13 52.38 19.98 -3.76
CA ILE A 13 51.12 20.27 -3.04
C ILE A 13 50.99 19.24 -1.90
N ALA A 14 51.14 19.69 -0.66
CA ALA A 14 50.86 18.90 0.53
C ALA A 14 49.35 18.92 0.83
N ALA A 15 48.68 17.78 0.70
CA ALA A 15 47.30 17.60 1.14
C ALA A 15 47.28 17.40 2.67
N VAL A 16 46.77 18.38 3.40
CA VAL A 16 46.47 18.26 4.84
C VAL A 16 45.08 17.63 4.96
N GLY A 17 45.03 16.33 5.26
CA GLY A 17 43.80 15.64 5.63
C GLY A 17 43.44 15.91 7.08
N THR A 18 42.34 16.61 7.32
CA THR A 18 41.74 16.72 8.65
C THR A 18 40.78 15.54 8.87
N ALA A 19 41.27 14.51 9.57
CA ALA A 19 40.40 13.47 10.12
C ALA A 19 39.64 14.05 11.32
N SER A 20 38.35 14.35 11.13
CA SER A 20 37.46 14.71 12.23
C SER A 20 36.99 13.44 12.91
N ALA A 21 37.54 13.15 14.10
CA ALA A 21 37.06 12.05 14.93
C ALA A 21 35.71 12.44 15.56
N GLN A 22 34.64 11.77 15.14
CA GLN A 22 33.30 11.95 15.67
C GLN A 22 33.26 11.46 17.12
N GLN A 23 33.08 12.37 18.09
CA GLN A 23 32.92 11.99 19.49
C GLN A 23 31.61 11.21 19.68
N PRO A 24 31.60 10.12 20.47
CA PRO A 24 30.38 9.37 20.75
C PRO A 24 29.39 10.25 21.53
N GLU A 25 28.16 10.38 21.02
CA GLU A 25 27.10 11.11 21.70
C GLU A 25 26.81 10.51 23.08
N ARG A 26 26.95 11.35 24.11
CA ARG A 26 26.71 11.00 25.50
C ARG A 26 25.19 11.00 25.74
N ARG A 27 24.57 9.81 25.81
CA ARG A 27 23.15 9.69 26.18
C ARG A 27 22.90 10.34 27.54
N ALA A 28 21.82 11.11 27.64
CA ALA A 28 21.38 11.74 28.88
C ALA A 28 21.09 10.67 29.96
N LYS A 29 21.54 10.93 31.18
CA LYS A 29 21.29 10.06 32.34
C LYS A 29 19.82 10.22 32.77
N LEU A 30 19.16 9.11 33.11
CA LEU A 30 17.82 9.14 33.69
C LEU A 30 17.82 10.00 34.97
N PRO A 31 16.76 10.80 35.25
CA PRO A 31 16.66 11.55 36.50
C PRO A 31 16.70 10.63 37.71
N ASP A 32 17.38 11.04 38.79
CA ASP A 32 17.55 10.24 40.00
C ASP A 32 16.23 9.95 40.75
N ASN A 33 15.13 10.55 40.31
CA ASN A 33 13.78 10.47 40.84
C ASN A 33 12.76 9.82 39.88
N PHE A 34 13.21 9.00 38.93
CA PHE A 34 12.30 8.20 38.10
C PHE A 34 11.69 7.04 38.91
N ASP A 35 10.50 7.27 39.45
CA ASP A 35 9.73 6.28 40.20
C ASP A 35 8.89 5.41 39.24
N ASN A 36 9.28 4.14 39.13
CA ASN A 36 8.62 3.15 38.26
C ASN A 36 7.31 2.59 38.86
N THR A 37 6.87 3.07 40.02
CA THR A 37 5.64 2.58 40.68
C THR A 37 4.37 3.29 40.21
N GLY A 38 4.49 4.50 39.63
CA GLY A 38 3.34 5.28 39.12
C GLY A 38 2.76 4.82 37.78
N ALA A 39 3.47 3.96 37.04
CA ALA A 39 3.01 3.42 35.75
C ALA A 39 2.01 2.26 35.89
N SER A 40 1.70 1.83 37.12
CA SER A 40 0.80 0.70 37.41
C SER A 40 -0.68 1.09 37.54
N PHE A 41 -1.02 2.39 37.58
CA PHE A 41 -2.40 2.85 37.75
C PHE A 41 -3.22 2.89 36.44
N VAL A 42 -2.58 2.87 35.27
CA VAL A 42 -3.26 3.04 33.96
C VAL A 42 -3.40 1.72 33.18
N PHE A 43 -2.74 0.65 33.61
CA PHE A 43 -2.83 -0.66 32.97
C PHE A 43 -3.21 -1.72 34.00
N SER A 44 -4.47 -2.17 33.99
CA SER A 44 -4.90 -3.29 34.84
C SER A 44 -4.14 -4.55 34.46
N ARG A 45 -3.68 -5.32 35.44
CA ARG A 45 -2.92 -6.55 35.20
C ARG A 45 -3.80 -7.70 34.70
N ASP A 46 -5.12 -7.61 34.86
CA ASP A 46 -6.09 -8.57 34.34
C ASP A 46 -7.40 -7.88 33.94
N VAL A 47 -7.54 -7.59 32.64
CA VAL A 47 -8.73 -6.92 32.07
C VAL A 47 -10.01 -7.76 32.25
N PHE A 48 -9.89 -9.08 32.26
CA PHE A 48 -11.05 -9.99 32.35
C PHE A 48 -11.48 -10.24 33.80
N GLY A 49 -10.53 -10.24 34.74
CA GLY A 49 -10.82 -10.36 36.17
C GLY A 49 -11.27 -9.05 36.83
N GLU A 50 -10.73 -7.90 36.40
CA GLU A 50 -10.91 -6.62 37.13
C GLU A 50 -11.86 -5.63 36.44
N LEU A 51 -11.97 -5.65 35.10
CA LEU A 51 -12.72 -4.63 34.35
C LEU A 51 -13.99 -5.14 33.66
N LEU A 52 -14.08 -6.43 33.33
CA LEU A 52 -15.23 -7.01 32.62
C LEU A 52 -16.02 -7.95 33.53
N THR A 53 -16.68 -7.39 34.53
CA THR A 53 -17.70 -8.12 35.31
C THR A 53 -19.10 -7.70 34.85
N GLY A 54 -19.93 -8.69 34.50
CA GLY A 54 -21.29 -8.47 34.00
C GLY A 54 -21.79 -9.61 33.13
N GLU A 55 -23.12 -9.78 33.06
CA GLU A 55 -23.75 -10.83 32.29
C GLU A 55 -23.68 -10.51 30.78
N ARG A 56 -23.16 -11.45 30.00
CA ARG A 56 -22.93 -11.28 28.55
C ARG A 56 -24.26 -10.99 27.83
N PRO A 57 -24.39 -9.90 27.05
CA PRO A 57 -25.62 -9.60 26.33
C PRO A 57 -26.04 -10.75 25.41
N ALA A 58 -27.32 -11.16 25.51
CA ALA A 58 -27.87 -12.33 24.80
C ALA A 58 -27.70 -12.28 23.26
N ALA A 59 -27.53 -11.09 22.68
CA ALA A 59 -27.26 -10.88 21.26
C ALA A 59 -25.94 -11.50 20.78
N LEU A 60 -24.98 -11.78 21.67
CA LEU A 60 -23.69 -12.40 21.35
C LEU A 60 -23.64 -13.92 21.61
N SER A 61 -24.76 -14.53 22.01
CA SER A 61 -24.89 -15.97 22.24
C SER A 61 -25.69 -16.70 21.14
N GLN A 62 -26.24 -15.96 20.17
CA GLN A 62 -26.96 -16.52 19.03
C GLN A 62 -26.12 -16.49 17.74
N LYS A 63 -25.06 -17.31 17.71
CA LYS A 63 -24.50 -17.76 16.42
C LYS A 63 -23.83 -19.12 16.57
N ALA A 64 -24.66 -20.14 16.79
CA ALA A 64 -24.29 -21.54 16.63
C ALA A 64 -25.50 -22.30 16.06
N ALA A 65 -25.78 -22.08 14.78
CA ALA A 65 -26.62 -22.97 13.98
C ALA A 65 -26.16 -22.87 12.52
N ALA A 66 -25.49 -23.91 12.04
CA ALA A 66 -25.19 -24.09 10.63
C ALA A 66 -26.50 -24.35 9.86
N PRO A 67 -26.70 -23.79 8.66
CA PRO A 67 -27.90 -24.08 7.88
C PRO A 67 -27.83 -25.51 7.31
N ALA A 68 -28.94 -26.22 7.47
CA ALA A 68 -29.15 -27.58 6.97
C ALA A 68 -29.34 -27.60 5.45
N MET A 69 -28.71 -28.59 4.82
CA MET A 69 -28.85 -28.96 3.42
C MET A 69 -30.29 -29.41 3.14
N VAL A 70 -30.96 -28.75 2.18
CA VAL A 70 -32.24 -29.23 1.63
C VAL A 70 -31.94 -29.96 0.33
N ALA A 71 -32.14 -31.27 0.35
CA ALA A 71 -32.18 -32.09 -0.85
C ALA A 71 -33.51 -31.87 -1.58
N SER A 72 -33.45 -31.49 -2.85
CA SER A 72 -34.56 -31.60 -3.79
C SER A 72 -34.08 -32.38 -4.99
N GLY A 73 -34.52 -33.63 -5.08
CA GLY A 73 -34.36 -34.44 -6.29
C GLY A 73 -35.43 -34.09 -7.32
N GLY A 74 -35.07 -34.22 -8.59
CA GLY A 74 -36.04 -34.34 -9.68
C GLY A 74 -35.57 -33.80 -11.03
N GLY A 75 -35.32 -34.71 -11.97
CA GLY A 75 -35.80 -34.53 -13.34
C GLY A 75 -34.79 -34.10 -14.40
N MET A 76 -34.26 -35.09 -15.11
CA MET A 76 -33.56 -34.95 -16.39
C MET A 76 -34.52 -34.47 -17.49
N SER A 77 -34.14 -33.50 -18.32
CA SER A 77 -34.47 -33.50 -19.76
C SER A 77 -33.58 -32.50 -20.52
N GLY A 78 -33.00 -32.98 -21.62
CA GLY A 78 -31.95 -32.32 -22.39
C GLY A 78 -32.42 -31.22 -23.34
N GLY A 79 -31.43 -30.48 -23.84
CA GLY A 79 -31.58 -29.48 -24.89
C GLY A 79 -30.23 -28.81 -25.16
N THR A 80 -29.42 -29.43 -26.01
CA THR A 80 -28.20 -28.87 -26.58
C THR A 80 -28.50 -27.60 -27.38
N ALA A 81 -27.90 -26.47 -26.98
CA ALA A 81 -27.69 -25.30 -27.82
C ALA A 81 -26.27 -24.79 -27.56
N ALA A 82 -25.48 -24.69 -28.63
CA ALA A 82 -24.12 -24.17 -28.62
C ALA A 82 -24.09 -22.69 -28.22
N PRO A 83 -23.09 -22.22 -27.45
CA PRO A 83 -22.86 -20.80 -27.31
C PRO A 83 -22.12 -20.30 -28.56
N GLY A 84 -22.70 -19.31 -29.22
CA GLY A 84 -21.99 -18.46 -30.16
C GLY A 84 -20.98 -17.60 -29.40
N ASP A 85 -19.78 -17.52 -29.94
CA ASP A 85 -18.76 -16.56 -29.54
C ASP A 85 -19.28 -15.14 -29.78
N GLU A 86 -19.64 -14.44 -28.71
CA GLU A 86 -19.52 -12.98 -28.64
C GLU A 86 -18.31 -12.65 -27.74
N PRO A 87 -17.52 -11.63 -28.10
CA PRO A 87 -16.27 -11.35 -27.42
C PRO A 87 -16.54 -10.95 -25.98
N ALA A 88 -15.91 -11.66 -25.05
CA ALA A 88 -15.82 -11.23 -23.67
C ALA A 88 -15.25 -9.80 -23.63
N SER A 89 -16.08 -8.84 -23.25
CA SER A 89 -15.59 -7.53 -22.84
C SER A 89 -14.56 -7.75 -21.74
N GLY A 90 -13.31 -7.35 -21.99
CA GLY A 90 -12.16 -7.54 -21.12
C GLY A 90 -12.26 -6.79 -19.79
N GLY A 91 -13.21 -7.16 -18.94
CA GLY A 91 -13.23 -6.76 -17.55
C GLY A 91 -12.08 -7.46 -16.84
N SER A 92 -11.04 -6.70 -16.49
CA SER A 92 -10.00 -7.17 -15.58
C SER A 92 -10.68 -7.50 -14.24
N ASP A 93 -10.94 -8.78 -13.98
CA ASP A 93 -11.58 -9.20 -12.74
C ASP A 93 -10.61 -8.97 -11.56
N TRP A 94 -10.92 -7.97 -10.73
CA TRP A 94 -10.16 -7.62 -9.52
C TRP A 94 -10.46 -8.56 -8.34
N SER A 95 -10.94 -9.78 -8.60
CA SER A 95 -11.31 -10.76 -7.56
C SER A 95 -10.13 -11.30 -6.74
N PHE A 96 -8.89 -11.10 -7.20
CA PHE A 96 -7.70 -11.50 -6.45
C PHE A 96 -7.45 -10.66 -5.19
N ILE A 97 -7.95 -9.42 -5.15
CA ILE A 97 -7.91 -8.54 -3.98
C ILE A 97 -9.30 -8.50 -3.33
N THR A 98 -9.40 -8.87 -2.05
CA THR A 98 -10.70 -8.97 -1.37
C THR A 98 -11.22 -7.60 -0.93
N ALA A 99 -12.55 -7.49 -0.81
CA ALA A 99 -13.22 -6.30 -0.29
C ALA A 99 -12.69 -5.87 1.08
N GLU A 100 -12.33 -6.82 1.95
CA GLU A 100 -11.75 -6.56 3.27
C GLU A 100 -10.37 -5.90 3.16
N VAL A 101 -9.48 -6.42 2.32
CA VAL A 101 -8.14 -5.85 2.12
C VAL A 101 -8.23 -4.43 1.57
N ILE A 102 -9.10 -4.18 0.60
CA ILE A 102 -9.32 -2.83 0.06
C ILE A 102 -9.77 -1.88 1.18
N GLN A 103 -10.77 -2.28 1.96
CA GLN A 103 -11.31 -1.44 3.02
C GLN A 103 -10.31 -1.19 4.15
N ASP A 104 -9.53 -2.19 4.51
CA ASP A 104 -8.51 -2.07 5.55
C ASP A 104 -7.33 -1.21 5.09
N GLU A 105 -6.94 -1.31 3.81
CA GLU A 105 -5.92 -0.41 3.25
C GLU A 105 -6.40 1.05 3.22
N VAL A 106 -7.64 1.31 2.77
CA VAL A 106 -8.21 2.68 2.80
C VAL A 106 -8.23 3.25 4.22
N LYS A 107 -8.58 2.43 5.23
CA LYS A 107 -8.54 2.85 6.64
C LYS A 107 -7.11 3.11 7.12
N ALA A 108 -6.16 2.25 6.75
CA ALA A 108 -4.76 2.41 7.12
C ALA A 108 -4.19 3.71 6.54
N LEU A 109 -4.48 4.01 5.28
CA LEU A 109 -4.09 5.26 4.62
C LEU A 109 -4.73 6.48 5.30
N ASN A 110 -5.99 6.40 5.73
CA ASN A 110 -6.64 7.46 6.52
C ASN A 110 -5.87 7.75 7.82
N LEU A 111 -5.49 6.71 8.56
CA LEU A 111 -4.75 6.84 9.81
C LEU A 111 -3.36 7.46 9.61
N GLU A 112 -2.67 7.11 8.51
CA GLU A 112 -1.35 7.70 8.19
C GLU A 112 -1.47 9.17 7.74
N LEU A 113 -2.52 9.52 6.99
CA LEU A 113 -2.74 10.88 6.51
C LEU A 113 -3.15 11.86 7.61
N ALA A 114 -3.95 11.41 8.58
CA ALA A 114 -4.55 12.26 9.62
C ALA A 114 -3.54 13.19 10.37
N PRO A 115 -2.40 12.69 10.92
CA PRO A 115 -1.46 13.56 11.63
C PRO A 115 -0.79 14.59 10.71
N ILE A 116 -0.55 14.25 9.44
CA ILE A 116 0.10 15.13 8.46
C ILE A 116 -0.88 16.23 8.01
N ALA A 117 -2.12 15.85 7.72
CA ALA A 117 -3.19 16.75 7.26
C ALA A 117 -3.59 17.80 8.30
N MET A 118 -3.36 17.52 9.59
CA MET A 118 -3.70 18.43 10.69
C MET A 118 -2.54 19.32 11.12
N ASN A 119 -1.33 19.14 10.56
CA ASN A 119 -0.14 19.87 10.95
C ASN A 119 0.66 20.37 9.75
N ILE A 120 0.57 21.67 9.48
CA ILE A 120 1.28 22.30 8.35
C ILE A 120 2.80 22.18 8.43
N ARG A 121 3.38 22.12 9.65
CA ARG A 121 4.83 21.95 9.82
C ARG A 121 5.26 20.54 9.42
N GLU A 122 4.48 19.53 9.81
CA GLU A 122 4.72 18.14 9.42
C GLU A 122 4.59 17.98 7.90
N PHE A 123 3.52 18.54 7.34
CA PHE A 123 3.29 18.54 5.90
C PHE A 123 4.46 19.16 5.14
N LYS A 124 4.85 20.41 5.48
CA LYS A 124 5.95 21.11 4.81
C LYS A 124 7.33 20.49 5.10
N GLY A 125 7.49 19.79 6.22
CA GLY A 125 8.71 19.09 6.62
C GLY A 125 9.02 17.82 5.84
N GLY A 126 8.17 17.43 4.88
CA GLY A 126 8.34 16.23 4.05
C GLY A 126 7.07 15.39 3.97
N GLY A 127 6.08 15.63 4.84
CA GLY A 127 4.80 14.93 4.82
C GLY A 127 4.02 15.07 3.51
N TYR A 128 4.25 16.13 2.72
CA TYR A 128 3.65 16.27 1.38
C TYR A 128 3.98 15.10 0.44
N ALA A 129 5.19 14.52 0.54
CA ALA A 129 5.58 13.37 -0.27
C ALA A 129 4.83 12.09 0.17
N VAL A 130 4.64 11.93 1.48
CA VAL A 130 3.81 10.85 2.06
C VAL A 130 2.36 11.00 1.61
N CYS A 131 1.81 12.22 1.67
CA CYS A 131 0.47 12.51 1.16
C CYS A 131 0.35 12.19 -0.34
N ARG A 132 1.33 12.59 -1.16
CA ARG A 132 1.33 12.26 -2.59
C ARG A 132 1.24 10.75 -2.83
N ARG A 133 2.05 9.96 -2.13
CA ARG A 133 2.02 8.49 -2.18
C ARG A 133 0.65 7.94 -1.79
N ASN A 134 0.17 8.31 -0.61
CA ASN A 134 -1.06 7.74 -0.07
C ASN A 134 -2.30 8.16 -0.87
N PHE A 135 -2.36 9.40 -1.38
CA PHE A 135 -3.46 9.81 -2.26
C PHE A 135 -3.40 9.18 -3.66
N THR A 136 -2.20 8.87 -4.18
CA THR A 136 -2.06 8.10 -5.42
C THR A 136 -2.59 6.68 -5.24
N GLU A 137 -2.24 6.05 -4.12
CA GLU A 137 -2.74 4.71 -3.78
C GLU A 137 -4.25 4.72 -3.54
N LEU A 138 -4.79 5.71 -2.84
CA LEU A 138 -6.24 5.88 -2.69
C LEU A 138 -6.92 6.01 -4.06
N ALA A 139 -6.40 6.83 -4.98
CA ALA A 139 -6.97 6.95 -6.31
C ALA A 139 -6.99 5.58 -7.04
N MET A 140 -5.89 4.84 -7.03
CA MET A 140 -5.84 3.47 -7.57
C MET A 140 -6.88 2.55 -6.92
N LEU A 141 -6.98 2.52 -5.58
CA LEU A 141 -7.94 1.67 -4.87
C LEU A 141 -9.38 2.03 -5.21
N PHE A 142 -9.71 3.32 -5.35
CA PHE A 142 -11.05 3.76 -5.71
C PHE A 142 -11.40 3.48 -7.18
N GLU A 143 -10.41 3.43 -8.07
CA GLU A 143 -10.61 2.88 -9.42
C GLU A 143 -10.90 1.37 -9.38
N ILE A 144 -10.20 0.62 -8.53
CA ILE A 144 -10.46 -0.81 -8.33
C ILE A 144 -11.86 -1.04 -7.75
N ILE A 145 -12.29 -0.25 -6.77
CA ILE A 145 -13.65 -0.28 -6.19
C ILE A 145 -14.70 -0.04 -7.28
N ASN A 146 -14.42 0.87 -8.21
CA ASN A 146 -15.33 1.15 -9.33
C ASN A 146 -15.46 -0.03 -10.30
N LYS A 147 -14.35 -0.73 -10.59
CA LYS A 147 -14.32 -1.82 -11.60
C LYS A 147 -14.62 -3.21 -11.04
N THR A 148 -14.41 -3.43 -9.75
CA THR A 148 -14.61 -4.75 -9.14
C THR A 148 -16.09 -5.13 -9.13
N SER A 149 -16.39 -6.42 -9.28
CA SER A 149 -17.75 -6.95 -9.11
C SER A 149 -18.15 -7.08 -7.64
N GLN A 150 -17.16 -7.11 -6.73
CA GLN A 150 -17.36 -7.28 -5.29
C GLN A 150 -18.17 -6.12 -4.68
N ASP A 151 -18.89 -6.44 -3.61
CA ASP A 151 -19.54 -5.43 -2.77
C ASP A 151 -18.50 -4.80 -1.83
N VAL A 152 -17.94 -3.67 -2.27
CA VAL A 152 -16.97 -2.91 -1.49
C VAL A 152 -17.62 -1.62 -1.03
N ARG A 153 -17.35 -1.23 0.21
CA ARG A 153 -17.79 0.05 0.74
C ARG A 153 -17.32 1.19 -0.17
N TRP A 154 -18.13 2.25 -0.26
CA TRP A 154 -17.88 3.46 -1.07
C TRP A 154 -18.01 3.29 -2.60
N LYS A 155 -18.54 2.17 -3.08
CA LYS A 155 -18.76 1.91 -4.51
C LYS A 155 -19.62 2.98 -5.21
N GLU A 156 -20.63 3.51 -4.55
CA GLU A 156 -21.49 4.56 -5.11
C GLU A 156 -20.75 5.88 -5.36
N SER A 157 -19.70 6.16 -4.58
CA SER A 157 -18.92 7.39 -4.67
C SER A 157 -17.53 7.17 -5.27
N SER A 158 -17.27 6.02 -5.90
CA SER A 158 -15.91 5.59 -6.20
C SER A 158 -15.21 6.44 -7.26
N LEU A 159 -15.91 6.79 -8.33
CA LEU A 159 -15.38 7.66 -9.39
C LEU A 159 -15.05 9.06 -8.86
N ALA A 160 -15.98 9.66 -8.14
CA ALA A 160 -15.81 10.98 -7.56
C ALA A 160 -14.65 11.02 -6.54
N ALA A 161 -14.55 9.98 -5.69
CA ALA A 161 -13.48 9.84 -4.72
C ALA A 161 -12.11 9.64 -5.38
N ARG A 162 -12.02 8.74 -6.38
CA ARG A 162 -10.82 8.54 -7.21
C ARG A 162 -10.32 9.87 -7.76
N ASP A 163 -11.21 10.66 -8.34
CA ASP A 163 -10.88 11.95 -8.94
C ASP A 163 -10.41 12.99 -7.93
N ALA A 164 -11.06 13.05 -6.77
CA ALA A 164 -10.64 13.93 -5.69
C ALA A 164 -9.27 13.55 -5.13
N PHE A 165 -8.97 12.25 -5.01
CA PHE A 165 -7.71 11.77 -4.49
C PHE A 165 -6.56 11.95 -5.48
N TRP A 166 -6.71 11.64 -6.77
CA TRP A 166 -5.62 11.90 -7.72
C TRP A 166 -5.30 13.39 -7.83
N LYS A 167 -6.33 14.27 -7.90
CA LYS A 167 -6.14 15.73 -7.93
C LYS A 167 -5.37 16.22 -6.71
N THR A 168 -5.61 15.61 -5.56
CA THR A 168 -4.89 15.93 -4.32
C THR A 168 -3.47 15.40 -4.34
N ALA A 169 -3.24 14.20 -4.89
CA ALA A 169 -1.90 13.67 -5.09
C ALA A 169 -1.05 14.55 -6.03
N ASP A 170 -1.66 15.04 -7.12
CA ASP A 170 -0.99 15.89 -8.11
C ASP A 170 -0.45 17.20 -7.50
N VAL A 171 -1.27 17.89 -6.70
CA VAL A 171 -0.82 19.13 -6.03
C VAL A 171 0.20 18.85 -4.91
N CYS A 172 0.29 17.61 -4.40
CA CYS A 172 1.28 17.19 -3.40
C CYS A 172 2.68 16.95 -3.99
N LYS A 173 2.95 17.33 -5.24
CA LYS A 173 4.32 17.39 -5.79
C LYS A 173 5.22 18.37 -5.03
N VAL A 174 4.64 19.37 -4.36
CA VAL A 174 5.35 20.38 -3.56
C VAL A 174 4.61 20.69 -2.25
N GLY A 175 5.34 21.00 -1.18
CA GLY A 175 4.78 21.37 0.13
C GLY A 175 4.44 22.85 0.28
N THR A 176 3.31 23.29 -0.29
CA THR A 176 2.83 24.68 -0.24
C THR A 176 1.61 24.84 0.67
N ASP A 177 1.18 26.07 0.96
CA ASP A 177 -0.06 26.32 1.70
C ASP A 177 -1.30 25.82 0.93
N GLN A 178 -1.25 25.93 -0.41
CA GLN A 178 -2.33 25.46 -1.29
C GLN A 178 -2.44 23.94 -1.27
N SER A 179 -1.31 23.22 -1.41
CA SER A 179 -1.34 21.76 -1.36
C SER A 179 -1.69 21.25 0.04
N PHE A 180 -1.27 21.94 1.10
CA PHE A 180 -1.70 21.63 2.47
C PHE A 180 -3.22 21.78 2.64
N ALA A 181 -3.81 22.87 2.17
CA ALA A 181 -5.26 23.06 2.21
C ALA A 181 -5.99 21.93 1.47
N SER A 182 -5.47 21.52 0.30
CA SER A 182 -6.05 20.40 -0.45
C SER A 182 -6.00 19.08 0.31
N VAL A 183 -4.86 18.77 0.92
CA VAL A 183 -4.69 17.58 1.76
C VAL A 183 -5.62 17.59 2.95
N LYS A 184 -5.72 18.73 3.65
CA LYS A 184 -6.59 18.85 4.82
C LYS A 184 -8.04 18.56 4.47
N ASP A 185 -8.56 19.21 3.43
CA ASP A 185 -9.93 19.00 2.99
C ASP A 185 -10.18 17.53 2.59
N ARG A 186 -9.26 16.93 1.83
CA ARG A 186 -9.45 15.56 1.34
C ARG A 186 -9.25 14.49 2.42
N ALA A 187 -8.39 14.75 3.41
CA ALA A 187 -8.28 13.91 4.58
C ALA A 187 -9.55 13.94 5.45
N LEU A 188 -10.21 15.10 5.59
CA LEU A 188 -11.49 15.19 6.30
C LEU A 188 -12.60 14.42 5.57
N ILE A 189 -12.68 14.53 4.24
CA ILE A 189 -13.61 13.75 3.42
C ILE A 189 -13.35 12.25 3.60
N LEU A 190 -12.08 11.82 3.55
CA LEU A 190 -11.71 10.42 3.75
C LEU A 190 -12.08 9.92 5.16
N ASP A 191 -11.85 10.72 6.20
CA ASP A 191 -12.23 10.37 7.57
C ASP A 191 -13.76 10.19 7.71
N ASP A 192 -14.54 11.11 7.12
CA ASP A 192 -16.00 11.01 7.07
C ASP A 192 -16.46 9.74 6.34
N MET A 193 -15.84 9.42 5.19
CA MET A 193 -16.09 8.18 4.46
C MET A 193 -15.80 6.95 5.31
N VAL A 194 -14.67 6.93 6.01
CA VAL A 194 -14.25 5.83 6.90
C VAL A 194 -15.19 5.68 8.10
N ARG A 195 -15.79 6.78 8.59
CA ARG A 195 -16.81 6.76 9.67
C ARG A 195 -18.21 6.35 9.23
N GLY A 196 -18.50 6.38 7.93
CA GLY A 196 -19.78 5.87 7.39
C GLY A 196 -20.63 6.94 6.72
N SER A 197 -20.14 8.17 6.64
CA SER A 197 -20.79 9.23 5.88
C SER A 197 -20.58 9.01 4.38
N THR A 198 -21.56 9.46 3.59
CA THR A 198 -21.44 9.56 2.12
C THR A 198 -21.24 11.03 1.77
N PRO A 199 -19.99 11.53 1.73
CA PRO A 199 -19.74 12.92 1.41
C PRO A 199 -20.15 13.22 -0.03
N LYS A 200 -20.59 14.45 -0.25
CA LYS A 200 -20.82 14.96 -1.59
C LYS A 200 -19.53 15.49 -2.16
N PHE A 201 -19.14 14.99 -3.32
CA PHE A 201 -18.08 15.56 -4.12
C PHE A 201 -18.65 16.66 -5.01
N ASN A 202 -17.78 17.57 -5.46
CA ASN A 202 -18.18 18.66 -6.36
C ASN A 202 -18.44 18.18 -7.80
N ASP A 203 -17.99 16.98 -8.12
CA ASP A 203 -18.03 16.34 -9.44
C ASP A 203 -18.35 14.86 -9.21
N ASP A 204 -19.11 14.24 -10.12
CA ASP A 204 -19.46 12.81 -10.08
C ASP A 204 -18.27 11.92 -10.49
N GLY A 205 -17.19 12.53 -11.02
CA GLY A 205 -15.98 11.87 -11.46
C GLY A 205 -16.01 11.53 -12.95
N ASN A 206 -14.83 11.51 -13.58
CA ASN A 206 -14.70 11.29 -15.02
C ASN A 206 -14.76 9.79 -15.38
N PRO A 207 -15.85 9.27 -15.97
CA PRO A 207 -15.92 7.84 -16.32
C PRO A 207 -14.86 7.42 -17.36
N GLU A 208 -14.30 8.36 -18.11
CA GLU A 208 -13.31 8.13 -19.18
C GLU A 208 -11.87 8.42 -18.74
N ALA A 209 -11.61 8.54 -17.43
CA ALA A 209 -10.25 8.76 -16.94
C ALA A 209 -9.33 7.59 -17.31
N THR A 210 -8.14 7.90 -17.83
CA THR A 210 -7.09 6.93 -18.14
C THR A 210 -6.21 6.69 -16.92
N TRP A 211 -5.51 5.56 -16.90
CA TRP A 211 -4.65 5.20 -15.78
C TRP A 211 -3.49 6.19 -15.55
N GLU A 212 -3.01 6.88 -16.58
CA GLU A 212 -2.04 8.00 -16.51
C GLU A 212 -2.52 9.10 -15.56
N THR A 213 -3.83 9.39 -15.60
CA THR A 213 -4.42 10.46 -14.81
C THR A 213 -4.78 10.00 -13.40
N ILE A 214 -5.05 8.70 -13.24
CA ILE A 214 -5.53 8.13 -11.98
C ILE A 214 -4.38 7.91 -11.01
N ALA A 215 -3.24 7.41 -11.48
CA ALA A 215 -2.12 7.10 -10.62
C ALA A 215 -0.76 7.30 -11.30
N ASP A 216 0.11 8.02 -10.62
CA ASP A 216 1.50 8.21 -11.05
C ASP A 216 2.36 6.99 -10.71
N ARG A 217 3.30 6.62 -11.60
CA ARG A 217 4.26 5.54 -11.35
C ARG A 217 5.17 5.78 -10.14
N PRO A 218 5.86 6.93 -9.96
CA PRO A 218 6.83 7.08 -8.87
C PRO A 218 6.25 6.90 -7.46
N PRO A 219 5.05 7.44 -7.12
CA PRO A 219 4.42 7.15 -5.84
C PRO A 219 4.03 5.68 -5.66
N LEU A 220 3.54 4.99 -6.69
CA LEU A 220 3.27 3.55 -6.62
C LEU A 220 4.55 2.75 -6.39
N MET A 221 5.68 3.14 -6.99
CA MET A 221 6.99 2.53 -6.71
C MET A 221 7.40 2.70 -5.23
N GLN A 222 7.18 3.88 -4.64
CA GLN A 222 7.44 4.11 -3.22
C GLN A 222 6.54 3.25 -2.32
N ARG A 223 5.30 2.99 -2.74
CA ARG A 223 4.39 2.08 -2.05
C ARG A 223 4.86 0.62 -2.15
N LEU A 224 5.35 0.20 -3.31
CA LEU A 224 5.98 -1.12 -3.49
C LEU A 224 7.23 -1.29 -2.64
N GLU A 225 8.11 -0.29 -2.54
CA GLU A 225 9.28 -0.33 -1.64
C GLU A 225 8.84 -0.56 -0.19
N THR A 226 7.74 0.08 0.22
CA THR A 226 7.20 -0.09 1.58
C THR A 226 6.56 -1.46 1.79
N GLY A 227 5.78 -1.95 0.83
CA GLY A 227 5.09 -3.23 0.93
C GLY A 227 6.03 -4.43 0.78
N PHE A 228 6.95 -4.36 -0.18
CA PHE A 228 7.86 -5.45 -0.49
C PHE A 228 9.16 -5.38 0.31
N ASP A 229 10.00 -4.36 0.05
CA ASP A 229 11.36 -4.31 0.59
C ASP A 229 11.40 -4.15 2.10
N LYS A 230 10.52 -3.31 2.66
CA LYS A 230 10.48 -3.04 4.11
C LYS A 230 9.70 -4.08 4.91
N LYS A 231 8.79 -4.83 4.26
CA LYS A 231 7.87 -5.75 4.94
C LYS A 231 7.95 -7.16 4.35
N LEU A 232 7.26 -7.41 3.23
CA LEU A 232 6.98 -8.76 2.70
C LEU A 232 8.24 -9.60 2.53
N LYS A 233 9.32 -9.01 2.04
CA LYS A 233 10.62 -9.68 1.85
C LYS A 233 11.16 -10.33 3.12
N LYS A 234 11.00 -9.68 4.27
CA LYS A 234 11.39 -10.25 5.57
C LYS A 234 10.41 -11.35 5.98
N TRP A 235 9.11 -11.10 5.84
CA TRP A 235 8.08 -12.01 6.32
C TRP A 235 8.06 -13.36 5.59
N VAL A 236 8.42 -13.39 4.31
CA VAL A 236 8.52 -14.65 3.53
C VAL A 236 9.91 -15.30 3.59
N ALA A 237 10.88 -14.70 4.30
CA ALA A 237 12.27 -15.17 4.32
C ALA A 237 12.49 -16.45 5.14
N SER A 238 11.55 -16.84 5.99
CA SER A 238 11.62 -18.08 6.77
C SER A 238 10.23 -18.57 7.12
N GLU A 239 10.10 -19.86 7.43
CA GLU A 239 8.84 -20.43 7.89
C GLU A 239 8.32 -19.77 9.17
N SER A 240 9.20 -19.45 10.13
CA SER A 240 8.80 -18.80 11.39
C SER A 240 8.19 -17.41 11.16
N GLU A 241 8.83 -16.60 10.32
CA GLU A 241 8.33 -15.28 9.95
C GLU A 241 7.03 -15.41 9.14
N PHE A 242 6.96 -16.36 8.20
CA PHE A 242 5.76 -16.59 7.39
C PHE A 242 4.55 -16.91 8.28
N ARG A 243 4.71 -17.87 9.19
CA ARG A 243 3.65 -18.30 10.11
C ARG A 243 3.20 -17.20 11.06
N SER A 244 4.12 -16.30 11.46
CA SER A 244 3.83 -15.23 12.41
C SER A 244 3.13 -14.02 11.79
N ASN A 245 3.19 -13.87 10.46
CA ASN A 245 2.69 -12.68 9.75
C ASN A 245 1.70 -13.03 8.62
N LYS A 246 1.00 -14.16 8.69
CA LYS A 246 0.18 -14.66 7.56
C LYS A 246 -0.86 -13.65 7.07
N SER A 247 -1.55 -12.96 7.98
CA SER A 247 -2.53 -11.91 7.65
C SER A 247 -1.89 -10.74 6.92
N GLU A 248 -0.75 -10.27 7.41
CA GLU A 248 -0.02 -9.13 6.89
C GLU A 248 0.64 -9.45 5.54
N ILE A 249 1.14 -10.68 5.38
CA ILE A 249 1.64 -11.21 4.09
C ILE A 249 0.51 -11.24 3.07
N LEU A 250 -0.66 -11.76 3.46
CA LEU A 250 -1.81 -11.85 2.58
C LEU A 250 -2.31 -10.46 2.14
N HIS A 251 -2.30 -9.50 3.05
CA HIS A 251 -2.66 -8.11 2.78
C HIS A 251 -1.68 -7.47 1.79
N GLU A 252 -0.38 -7.44 2.11
CA GLU A 252 0.62 -6.79 1.25
C GLU A 252 0.75 -7.47 -0.11
N ALA A 253 0.62 -8.80 -0.19
CA ALA A 253 0.66 -9.52 -1.46
C ALA A 253 -0.51 -9.12 -2.38
N GLN A 254 -1.72 -8.91 -1.82
CA GLN A 254 -2.86 -8.43 -2.60
C GLN A 254 -2.68 -6.99 -3.08
N ILE A 255 -2.11 -6.10 -2.25
CA ILE A 255 -1.81 -4.73 -2.66
C ILE A 255 -0.73 -4.71 -3.75
N ILE A 256 0.34 -5.49 -3.62
CA ILE A 256 1.39 -5.59 -4.65
C ILE A 256 0.82 -6.14 -5.95
N ALA A 257 -0.01 -7.18 -5.89
CA ALA A 257 -0.71 -7.71 -7.07
C ALA A 257 -1.59 -6.64 -7.72
N ALA A 258 -2.31 -5.85 -6.93
CA ALA A 258 -3.15 -4.77 -7.44
C ALA A 258 -2.33 -3.67 -8.13
N ILE A 259 -1.20 -3.27 -7.55
CA ILE A 259 -0.29 -2.29 -8.16
C ILE A 259 0.27 -2.83 -9.49
N GLY A 260 0.77 -4.08 -9.52
CA GLY A 260 1.26 -4.69 -10.75
C GLY A 260 0.19 -4.80 -11.84
N GLN A 261 -1.05 -5.12 -11.45
CA GLN A 261 -2.18 -5.14 -12.38
C GLN A 261 -2.54 -3.75 -12.90
N ALA A 262 -2.49 -2.71 -12.05
CA ALA A 262 -2.79 -1.33 -12.41
C ALA A 262 -1.75 -0.75 -13.37
N MET A 263 -0.47 -1.03 -13.14
CA MET A 263 0.64 -0.47 -13.92
C MET A 263 0.71 -0.95 -15.37
N LYS A 264 0.06 -2.08 -15.71
CA LYS A 264 -0.02 -2.60 -17.09
C LYS A 264 -1.33 -2.25 -17.80
N GLN A 265 -2.19 -1.45 -17.18
CA GLN A 265 -3.47 -1.09 -17.79
C GLN A 265 -3.25 -0.09 -18.92
N GLU A 266 -4.17 -0.08 -19.89
CA GLU A 266 -4.15 0.88 -20.98
C GLU A 266 -4.10 2.32 -20.45
N GLY A 267 -3.17 3.09 -21.01
CA GLY A 267 -2.92 4.46 -20.63
C GLY A 267 -2.12 4.61 -19.35
N PHE A 268 -1.51 3.58 -18.75
CA PHE A 268 -0.50 3.79 -17.70
C PHE A 268 0.88 4.08 -18.33
N ASP A 269 1.82 4.67 -17.59
CA ASP A 269 3.19 4.87 -18.06
C ASP A 269 3.79 3.57 -18.65
N TYR A 270 4.30 3.64 -19.89
CA TYR A 270 4.93 2.53 -20.62
C TYR A 270 4.03 1.30 -20.88
N TYR A 271 2.70 1.45 -20.86
CA TYR A 271 1.77 0.33 -21.10
C TYR A 271 1.89 -0.30 -22.51
N ASP A 272 2.46 0.42 -23.47
CA ASP A 272 2.68 0.00 -24.85
C ASP A 272 4.06 -0.65 -25.07
N ASP A 273 4.89 -0.71 -24.03
CA ASP A 273 6.17 -1.40 -24.03
C ASP A 273 6.00 -2.82 -23.45
N GLU A 274 6.17 -3.83 -24.32
CA GLU A 274 5.99 -5.24 -23.99
C GLU A 274 6.92 -5.71 -22.85
N ASP A 275 8.14 -5.18 -22.77
CA ASP A 275 9.10 -5.57 -21.72
C ASP A 275 8.63 -5.02 -20.36
N TYR A 276 8.20 -3.75 -20.32
CA TYR A 276 7.67 -3.14 -19.11
C TYR A 276 6.42 -3.85 -18.60
N VAL A 277 5.46 -4.13 -19.49
CA VAL A 277 4.24 -4.89 -19.17
C VAL A 277 4.60 -6.29 -18.68
N GLY A 278 5.58 -6.95 -19.31
CA GLY A 278 6.10 -8.25 -18.90
C GLY A 278 6.64 -8.25 -17.47
N TYR A 279 7.39 -7.24 -17.06
CA TYR A 279 7.85 -7.11 -15.67
C TYR A 279 6.70 -6.84 -14.68
N CYS A 280 5.71 -6.04 -15.07
CA CYS A 280 4.52 -5.82 -14.25
C CYS A 280 3.72 -7.12 -14.05
N ASP A 281 3.59 -7.92 -15.10
CA ASP A 281 2.97 -9.25 -15.07
C ASP A 281 3.74 -10.23 -14.18
N GLN A 282 5.07 -10.24 -14.28
CA GLN A 282 5.92 -11.08 -13.44
C GLN A 282 5.72 -10.75 -11.96
N MET A 283 5.73 -9.46 -11.60
CA MET A 283 5.48 -9.01 -10.22
C MET A 283 4.07 -9.37 -9.76
N HIS A 284 3.05 -9.10 -10.59
CA HIS A 284 1.66 -9.41 -10.28
C HIS A 284 1.47 -10.91 -10.00
N ASN A 285 1.94 -11.76 -10.91
CA ASN A 285 1.80 -13.21 -10.79
C ASN A 285 2.57 -13.78 -9.60
N ALA A 286 3.79 -13.29 -9.33
CA ALA A 286 4.54 -13.69 -8.15
C ALA A 286 3.81 -13.30 -6.85
N ALA A 287 3.18 -12.12 -6.80
CA ALA A 287 2.36 -11.73 -5.67
C ALA A 287 1.10 -12.63 -5.51
N LEU A 288 0.47 -13.05 -6.61
CA LEU A 288 -0.61 -14.05 -6.58
C LEU A 288 -0.14 -15.40 -6.03
N ASP A 289 1.10 -15.82 -6.32
CA ASP A 289 1.66 -17.05 -5.77
C ASP A 289 1.95 -16.94 -4.27
N ILE A 290 2.30 -15.76 -3.76
CA ILE A 290 2.36 -15.50 -2.31
C ILE A 290 0.96 -15.63 -1.67
N ILE A 291 -0.09 -15.13 -2.32
CA ILE A 291 -1.48 -15.30 -1.84
C ILE A 291 -1.85 -16.79 -1.78
N LYS A 292 -1.55 -17.55 -2.83
CA LYS A 292 -1.77 -19.01 -2.86
C LYS A 292 -1.00 -19.70 -1.74
N ALA A 293 0.25 -19.31 -1.52
CA ALA A 293 1.10 -19.84 -0.46
C ALA A 293 0.49 -19.63 0.93
N VAL A 294 -0.02 -18.43 1.24
CA VAL A 294 -0.70 -18.16 2.51
C VAL A 294 -1.93 -19.04 2.70
N ARG A 295 -2.78 -19.15 1.65
CA ARG A 295 -4.01 -19.95 1.65
C ARG A 295 -3.74 -21.43 1.85
N ASN A 296 -2.63 -21.95 1.30
CA ASN A 296 -2.24 -23.34 1.39
C ASN A 296 -1.31 -23.65 2.58
N ASP A 297 -0.96 -22.65 3.40
CA ASP A 297 0.04 -22.77 4.47
C ASP A 297 1.41 -23.27 3.98
N ASP A 298 1.85 -22.79 2.82
CA ASP A 298 3.08 -23.20 2.13
C ASP A 298 4.19 -22.14 2.25
N PRO A 299 5.05 -22.18 3.29
CA PRO A 299 6.15 -21.23 3.45
C PRO A 299 7.23 -21.34 2.37
N ALA A 300 7.37 -22.50 1.71
CA ALA A 300 8.37 -22.69 0.67
C ALA A 300 7.97 -21.95 -0.60
N LEU A 301 6.71 -22.10 -1.02
CA LEU A 301 6.14 -21.34 -2.14
C LEU A 301 6.18 -19.84 -1.88
N ALA A 302 5.85 -19.40 -0.66
CA ALA A 302 5.91 -17.97 -0.30
C ALA A 302 7.32 -17.39 -0.46
N ARG A 303 8.34 -18.15 -0.05
CA ARG A 303 9.74 -17.74 -0.18
C ARG A 303 10.19 -17.68 -1.65
N GLU A 304 9.83 -18.68 -2.44
CA GLU A 304 10.14 -18.73 -3.87
C GLU A 304 9.50 -17.55 -4.61
N ALA A 305 8.19 -17.36 -4.42
CA ALA A 305 7.44 -16.27 -5.01
C ALA A 305 7.96 -14.89 -4.54
N GLY A 306 8.37 -14.76 -3.27
CA GLY A 306 9.07 -13.57 -2.78
C GLY A 306 10.38 -13.29 -3.53
N GLY A 307 11.12 -14.33 -3.92
CA GLY A 307 12.30 -14.21 -4.78
C GLY A 307 11.95 -13.73 -6.19
N GLN A 308 10.82 -14.19 -6.75
CA GLN A 308 10.35 -13.77 -8.07
C GLN A 308 9.89 -12.31 -8.08
N VAL A 309 9.23 -11.81 -7.03
CA VAL A 309 8.94 -10.38 -6.88
C VAL A 309 10.23 -9.56 -6.87
N ALA A 310 11.25 -10.00 -6.12
CA ALA A 310 12.55 -9.31 -6.11
C ALA A 310 13.23 -9.29 -7.48
N ALA A 311 13.14 -10.38 -8.25
CA ALA A 311 13.66 -10.46 -9.60
C ALA A 311 12.95 -9.46 -10.52
N ALA A 312 11.60 -9.44 -10.53
CA ALA A 312 10.81 -8.50 -11.33
C ALA A 312 11.18 -7.03 -11.02
N CYS A 313 11.33 -6.69 -9.73
CA CYS A 313 11.77 -5.35 -9.32
C CYS A 313 13.18 -5.02 -9.83
N SER A 314 14.12 -5.97 -9.75
CA SER A 314 15.49 -5.79 -10.20
C SER A 314 15.59 -5.62 -11.72
N ASP A 315 14.87 -6.47 -12.46
CA ASP A 315 14.92 -6.52 -13.92
C ASP A 315 14.25 -5.27 -14.51
N CYS A 316 13.08 -4.87 -13.99
CA CYS A 316 12.42 -3.62 -14.37
C CYS A 316 13.31 -2.40 -14.10
N HIS A 317 13.93 -2.30 -12.92
CA HIS A 317 14.86 -1.19 -12.60
C HIS A 317 16.18 -1.23 -13.38
N GLY A 318 16.49 -2.32 -14.09
CA GLY A 318 17.59 -2.38 -15.05
C GLY A 318 17.33 -1.50 -16.28
N SER A 319 16.07 -1.34 -16.66
CA SER A 319 15.65 -0.67 -17.90
C SER A 319 14.79 0.60 -17.68
N TYR A 320 13.99 0.65 -16.61
CA TYR A 320 12.95 1.66 -16.37
C TYR A 320 13.09 2.32 -14.98
N ARG A 321 14.14 3.09 -14.71
CA ARG A 321 14.25 3.82 -13.42
C ARG A 321 13.35 5.05 -13.37
#